data_AF-A0AA36J533-F1
#
_entry.id   AF-A0AA36J533-F1
#
_cell.length_a   1.000
_cell.length_b   1.000
_cell.length_c   1.000
_cell.angle_alpha   90.00
_cell.angle_beta   90.00
_cell.angle_gamma   90.00
#
_symmetry.space_group_name_H-M   'P 1'
#
loop_
_entity.id
_entity.type
_entity.pdbx_description
1 polymer ?
#
loop_
_entity_poly.entity_id
_entity_poly.type
_entity_poly.pdbx_seq_one_letter_code
_entity_poly.pdbx_strand_id
1 'polypeptide(L)'
;MTGLTIIDNFLDEDLRHELLEKLQLQGLSEFEEGNLLGTVNHGTGRKAAVPVPADVVRRMQKVVGSRGRVHGNTVELPALMSRGNVQSHRDAWNGRQRDFVQGLTVLVWLQGGGQLLLQGDEQQHVVDALPGRLVAFDNNRFSHGFRGDGGSRAMLGPMAWHRGGSFRAVMQVSHEEFTWKAILFCFCVLACSSVASVVIAIPIFILRLAVSTVRSAIVAPIAAALCSLCWTSVAIICSPRLFMAACHDLRGDECCQGFLMLLWLPFRPLAVLVAALLFLLVFIPLWIVSSTVSYSEISLLNLLVGGVVDLDESTGVLGVLLVLSKDWWHYNCLSEPENAAQVEPEVIGVPQEWSDVVTPVQDTTTATNFRLTRCYVEGHVSMKDVWEICLRRTRDHGVELHSAGYITSDDLDGLEPFLFIGLPAVAVLRLILRSEKKEGLFFSDQMQVTHHNRPHNAFADNIWHSAMKTKRLAAQASPILDSEMDFLIYSALQRPETEPPSEGISSLRRSELKKVVSAAIGLAINASRSASFKESIGSVLQDVLLQSRGEMPR
;
A
#
# COMPACT_ATOMS: atom_id res chain seq x y z
N MET A 1 18.22 -26.58 14.84
CA MET A 1 17.79 -26.85 13.45
C MET A 1 17.54 -25.52 12.77
N THR A 2 18.06 -25.32 11.56
CA THR A 2 18.12 -24.03 10.84
C THR A 2 16.76 -23.53 10.35
N GLY A 3 15.68 -24.30 10.50
CA GLY A 3 14.35 -23.89 10.04
C GLY A 3 14.25 -23.73 8.52
N LEU A 4 15.25 -24.16 7.76
CA LEU A 4 15.31 -24.14 6.29
C LEU A 4 15.79 -25.52 5.81
N THR A 5 15.13 -26.07 4.81
CA THR A 5 15.48 -27.34 4.16
C THR A 5 15.30 -27.20 2.66
N ILE A 6 16.34 -27.54 1.90
CA ILE A 6 16.37 -27.49 0.44
C ILE A 6 16.69 -28.89 -0.06
N ILE A 7 15.89 -29.41 -1.00
CA ILE A 7 16.12 -30.71 -1.63
C ILE A 7 16.06 -30.53 -3.13
N ASP A 8 17.22 -30.71 -3.77
CA ASP A 8 17.37 -30.70 -5.21
C ASP A 8 16.85 -32.00 -5.80
N ASN A 9 16.30 -31.94 -7.02
CA ASN A 9 15.75 -33.10 -7.72
C ASN A 9 14.72 -33.86 -6.85
N PHE A 10 13.89 -33.11 -6.10
CA PHE A 10 12.85 -33.70 -5.27
C PHE A 10 11.78 -34.40 -6.13
N LEU A 11 11.41 -33.77 -7.25
CA LEU A 11 10.63 -34.40 -8.31
C LEU A 11 11.56 -34.87 -9.43
N ASP A 12 11.29 -36.07 -9.93
CA ASP A 12 11.84 -36.51 -11.20
C ASP A 12 11.21 -35.74 -12.37
N GLU A 13 11.92 -35.74 -13.51
CA GLU A 13 11.58 -34.94 -14.67
C GLU A 13 10.22 -35.34 -15.28
N ASP A 14 9.94 -36.65 -15.33
CA ASP A 14 8.71 -37.20 -15.91
C ASP A 14 7.48 -36.74 -15.11
N LEU A 15 7.52 -36.92 -13.78
CA LEU A 15 6.45 -36.47 -12.90
C LEU A 15 6.30 -34.95 -12.93
N ARG A 16 7.41 -34.20 -13.00
CA ARG A 16 7.35 -32.74 -13.12
C ARG A 16 6.63 -32.31 -14.39
N HIS A 17 6.91 -32.95 -15.53
CA HIS A 17 6.20 -32.71 -16.79
C HIS A 17 4.71 -33.05 -16.70
N GLU A 18 4.35 -34.19 -16.10
CA GLU A 18 2.94 -34.57 -15.88
C GLU A 18 2.17 -33.50 -15.07
N LEU A 19 2.80 -32.95 -14.03
CA LEU A 19 2.19 -31.89 -13.21
C LEU A 19 2.06 -30.57 -13.97
N LEU A 20 3.02 -30.24 -14.84
CA LEU A 20 2.92 -29.07 -15.72
C LEU A 20 1.79 -29.22 -16.74
N GLU A 21 1.62 -30.39 -17.35
CA GLU A 21 0.49 -30.65 -18.27
C GLU A 21 -0.86 -30.45 -17.57
N LYS A 22 -0.99 -30.88 -16.31
CA LYS A 22 -2.19 -30.65 -15.50
C LYS A 22 -2.44 -29.16 -15.20
N LEU A 23 -1.38 -28.35 -15.09
CA LEU A 23 -1.50 -26.89 -14.97
C LEU A 23 -1.80 -26.23 -16.31
N GLN A 24 -1.29 -26.75 -17.42
CA GLN A 24 -1.64 -26.30 -18.76
C GLN A 24 -3.15 -26.41 -18.99
N LEU A 25 -3.76 -27.54 -18.59
CA LEU A 25 -5.23 -27.71 -18.63
C LEU A 25 -6.00 -26.71 -17.75
N GLN A 26 -5.34 -26.03 -16.81
CA GLN A 26 -5.92 -25.01 -15.93
C GLN A 26 -5.57 -23.58 -16.36
N GLY A 27 -4.99 -23.41 -17.54
CA GLY A 27 -4.72 -22.12 -18.14
C GLY A 27 -3.31 -21.59 -17.90
N LEU A 28 -2.30 -22.46 -17.75
CA LEU A 28 -0.90 -22.03 -17.60
C LEU A 28 -0.46 -21.24 -18.83
N SER A 29 -0.55 -21.79 -20.05
CA SER A 29 -0.15 -21.07 -21.28
C SER A 29 -0.82 -19.70 -21.41
N GLU A 30 -2.13 -19.63 -21.19
CA GLU A 30 -2.87 -18.37 -21.26
C GLU A 30 -2.42 -17.39 -20.18
N PHE A 31 -2.08 -17.88 -18.98
CA PHE A 31 -1.46 -17.08 -17.95
C PHE A 31 -0.07 -16.61 -18.36
N GLU A 32 0.76 -17.45 -19.00
CA GLU A 32 2.12 -17.15 -19.48
C GLU A 32 2.17 -16.23 -20.69
N GLU A 33 1.07 -16.11 -21.43
CA GLU A 33 0.90 -15.13 -22.52
C GLU A 33 0.25 -13.83 -22.03
N GLY A 34 -0.28 -13.81 -20.81
CA GLY A 34 -0.97 -12.65 -20.23
C GLY A 34 -2.42 -12.50 -20.66
N ASN A 35 -2.95 -13.53 -21.33
CA ASN A 35 -4.36 -13.66 -21.70
C ASN A 35 -5.25 -13.99 -20.48
N LEU A 36 -4.65 -14.55 -19.42
CA LEU A 36 -5.34 -14.90 -18.19
C LEU A 36 -4.85 -14.02 -17.02
N LEU A 37 -5.76 -13.25 -16.43
CA LEU A 37 -5.42 -12.40 -15.28
C LEU A 37 -5.13 -13.23 -14.02
N GLY A 38 -4.15 -12.76 -13.25
CA GLY A 38 -3.91 -13.29 -11.91
C GLY A 38 -5.01 -12.90 -10.93
N THR A 39 -5.23 -13.77 -9.94
CA THR A 39 -6.22 -13.61 -8.87
C THR A 39 -5.59 -13.36 -7.49
N VAL A 40 -4.25 -13.41 -7.38
CA VAL A 40 -3.49 -13.12 -6.16
C VAL A 40 -2.32 -12.17 -6.45
N ASN A 41 -1.74 -11.61 -5.39
CA ASN A 41 -0.57 -10.71 -5.45
C ASN A 41 -0.77 -9.56 -6.45
N HIS A 42 -1.88 -8.84 -6.35
CA HIS A 42 -2.21 -7.73 -7.24
C HIS A 42 -2.27 -8.12 -8.73
N GLY A 43 -2.71 -9.34 -9.04
CA GLY A 43 -2.87 -9.83 -10.41
C GLY A 43 -1.63 -10.54 -10.99
N THR A 44 -0.57 -10.69 -10.21
CA THR A 44 0.68 -11.34 -10.65
C THR A 44 0.75 -12.84 -10.37
N GLY A 45 -0.27 -13.41 -9.72
CA GLY A 45 -0.35 -14.86 -9.53
C GLY A 45 -1.76 -15.41 -9.65
N ARG A 46 -1.88 -16.69 -9.98
CA ARG A 46 -3.15 -17.41 -10.15
C ARG A 46 -3.08 -18.77 -9.47
N LYS A 47 -4.05 -19.02 -8.59
CA LYS A 47 -4.19 -20.28 -7.87
C LYS A 47 -4.70 -21.39 -8.78
N ALA A 48 -4.22 -22.60 -8.54
CA ALA A 48 -4.66 -23.85 -9.15
C ALA A 48 -4.65 -24.97 -8.09
N ALA A 49 -5.18 -26.14 -8.46
CA ALA A 49 -5.06 -27.35 -7.67
C ALA A 49 -4.68 -28.50 -8.58
N VAL A 50 -3.67 -29.29 -8.21
CA VAL A 50 -3.14 -30.35 -9.06
C VAL A 50 -3.22 -31.68 -8.31
N PRO A 51 -3.75 -32.75 -8.92
CA PRO A 51 -3.70 -34.08 -8.33
C PRO A 51 -2.26 -34.62 -8.39
N VAL A 52 -1.67 -34.83 -7.22
CA VAL A 52 -0.28 -35.28 -7.02
C VAL A 52 -0.27 -36.71 -6.46
N PRO A 53 0.64 -37.60 -6.90
CA PRO A 53 0.79 -38.92 -6.32
C PRO A 53 1.01 -38.92 -4.79
N ALA A 54 0.38 -39.86 -4.10
CA ALA A 54 0.39 -39.92 -2.64
C ALA A 54 1.80 -40.15 -2.04
N ASP A 55 2.71 -40.80 -2.77
CA ASP A 55 4.10 -41.01 -2.34
C ASP A 55 4.89 -39.69 -2.29
N VAL A 56 4.65 -38.75 -3.22
CA VAL A 56 5.23 -37.40 -3.21
C VAL A 56 4.79 -36.67 -1.94
N VAL A 57 3.51 -36.74 -1.60
CA VAL A 57 2.96 -36.14 -0.37
C VAL A 57 3.60 -36.75 0.88
N ARG A 58 3.80 -38.08 0.91
CA ARG A 58 4.52 -38.75 2.02
C ARG A 58 5.98 -38.31 2.12
N ARG A 59 6.66 -38.12 0.98
CA ARG A 59 8.02 -37.56 0.95
C ARG A 59 8.03 -36.13 1.52
N MET A 60 7.07 -35.28 1.14
CA MET A 60 6.94 -33.93 1.70
C MET A 60 6.64 -33.94 3.20
N GLN A 61 5.77 -34.84 3.67
CA GLN A 61 5.49 -35.03 5.10
C GLN A 61 6.74 -35.37 5.90
N LYS A 62 7.61 -36.22 5.34
CA LYS A 62 8.90 -36.58 5.96
C LYS A 62 9.81 -35.35 6.09
N VAL A 63 9.83 -34.48 5.09
CA VAL A 63 10.60 -33.22 5.14
C VAL A 63 10.12 -32.31 6.26
N VAL A 64 8.79 -32.15 6.42
CA VAL A 64 8.23 -31.30 7.49
C VAL A 64 8.12 -32.00 8.85
N GLY A 65 8.64 -33.22 8.99
CA GLY A 65 8.59 -34.00 10.24
C GLY A 65 7.17 -34.40 10.68
N SER A 66 6.20 -34.38 9.76
CA SER A 66 4.81 -34.68 10.07
C SER A 66 4.46 -36.15 9.85
N ARG A 67 3.55 -36.67 10.69
CA ARG A 67 3.01 -38.03 10.61
C ARG A 67 1.50 -37.98 10.33
N GLY A 68 1.14 -37.75 9.08
CA GLY A 68 -0.25 -37.79 8.60
C GLY A 68 -0.52 -39.05 7.77
N ARG A 69 -1.73 -39.63 7.88
CA ARG A 69 -2.16 -40.65 6.92
C ARG A 69 -2.55 -39.97 5.61
N VAL A 70 -1.87 -40.33 4.53
CA VAL A 70 -2.28 -39.96 3.17
C VAL A 70 -3.25 -41.03 2.68
N HIS A 71 -4.51 -40.65 2.47
CA HIS A 71 -5.55 -41.53 1.94
C HIS A 71 -5.60 -41.45 0.42
N GLY A 72 -5.72 -42.59 -0.25
CA GLY A 72 -5.79 -42.68 -1.72
C GLY A 72 -4.43 -42.77 -2.42
N ASN A 73 -4.48 -42.89 -3.75
CA ASN A 73 -3.29 -42.94 -4.61
C ASN A 73 -2.85 -41.54 -5.06
N THR A 74 -3.76 -40.57 -5.01
CA THR A 74 -3.53 -39.17 -5.40
C THR A 74 -4.14 -38.24 -4.36
N VAL A 75 -3.53 -37.07 -4.20
CA VAL A 75 -3.98 -36.00 -3.31
C VAL A 75 -3.99 -34.71 -4.10
N GLU A 76 -5.07 -33.93 -4.02
CA GLU A 76 -5.06 -32.58 -4.57
C GLU A 76 -4.17 -31.68 -3.70
N LEU A 77 -3.13 -31.11 -4.32
CA LEU A 77 -2.29 -30.11 -3.70
C LEU A 77 -2.52 -28.74 -4.33
N PRO A 78 -2.42 -27.66 -3.54
CA PRO A 78 -2.48 -26.32 -4.08
C PRO A 78 -1.25 -26.03 -4.94
N ALA A 79 -1.49 -25.31 -6.04
CA ALA A 79 -0.45 -24.85 -6.95
C ALA A 79 -0.62 -23.35 -7.23
N LEU A 80 0.46 -22.71 -7.62
CA LEU A 80 0.50 -21.29 -7.94
C LEU A 80 1.26 -21.07 -9.25
N MET A 81 0.61 -20.36 -10.17
CA MET A 81 1.23 -19.76 -11.35
C MET A 81 1.53 -18.31 -11.01
N SER A 82 2.75 -17.82 -11.26
CA SER A 82 3.12 -16.45 -10.89
C SER A 82 4.10 -15.82 -11.88
N ARG A 83 4.16 -14.49 -11.89
CA ARG A 83 5.04 -13.69 -12.74
C ARG A 83 5.67 -12.56 -11.93
N GLY A 84 6.83 -12.09 -12.38
CA GLY A 84 7.51 -10.94 -11.79
C GLY A 84 7.96 -11.15 -10.34
N ASN A 85 8.22 -10.06 -9.65
CA ASN A 85 8.74 -10.07 -8.29
C ASN A 85 7.62 -10.17 -7.25
N VAL A 86 7.91 -10.82 -6.13
CA VAL A 86 7.04 -10.85 -4.94
C VAL A 86 7.77 -10.11 -3.83
N GLN A 87 7.10 -9.12 -3.24
CA GLN A 87 7.64 -8.37 -2.12
C GLN A 87 7.84 -9.27 -0.89
N SER A 88 8.79 -8.90 -0.03
CA SER A 88 9.02 -9.64 1.21
C SER A 88 7.77 -9.60 2.09
N HIS A 89 7.31 -10.76 2.52
CA HIS A 89 6.15 -10.92 3.39
C HIS A 89 6.26 -12.20 4.22
N ARG A 90 5.43 -12.30 5.26
CA ARG A 90 5.19 -13.57 5.95
C ARG A 90 3.90 -14.18 5.45
N ASP A 91 3.95 -15.48 5.30
CA ASP A 91 2.84 -16.28 4.79
C ASP A 91 1.72 -16.27 5.84
N ALA A 92 0.51 -15.90 5.45
CA ALA A 92 -0.62 -15.76 6.37
C ALA A 92 -1.87 -16.44 5.84
N TRP A 93 -2.59 -17.15 6.71
CA TRP A 93 -3.91 -17.67 6.40
C TRP A 93 -4.82 -16.53 5.99
N ASN A 94 -5.56 -16.71 4.90
CA ASN A 94 -6.48 -15.72 4.34
C ASN A 94 -5.86 -14.36 3.92
N GLY A 95 -4.53 -14.24 3.88
CA GLY A 95 -3.84 -12.99 3.55
C GLY A 95 -4.03 -11.87 4.59
N ARG A 96 -4.56 -12.17 5.79
CA ARG A 96 -4.68 -11.19 6.88
C ARG A 96 -3.40 -11.19 7.71
N GLN A 97 -2.81 -10.02 7.95
CA GLN A 97 -1.56 -9.85 8.70
C GLN A 97 -1.57 -10.38 10.15
N ARG A 98 -2.72 -10.82 10.69
CA ARG A 98 -2.81 -11.33 12.07
C ARG A 98 -2.80 -12.86 12.15
N ASP A 99 -3.05 -13.56 11.05
CA ASP A 99 -3.21 -15.02 11.02
C ASP A 99 -2.02 -15.69 10.33
N PHE A 100 -0.79 -15.40 10.79
CA PHE A 100 0.39 -15.99 10.21
C PHE A 100 0.36 -17.52 10.28
N VAL A 101 0.87 -18.15 9.22
CA VAL A 101 1.05 -19.59 9.19
C VAL A 101 2.12 -19.97 10.20
N GLN A 102 1.70 -20.66 11.25
CA GLN A 102 2.62 -21.21 12.23
C GLN A 102 3.27 -22.49 11.68
N GLY A 103 4.60 -22.47 11.57
CA GLY A 103 5.42 -23.65 11.23
C GLY A 103 6.02 -23.59 9.83
N LEU A 104 6.21 -24.75 9.21
CA LEU A 104 6.90 -24.87 7.93
C LEU A 104 5.97 -24.59 6.74
N THR A 105 6.36 -23.61 5.92
CA THR A 105 5.87 -23.44 4.54
C THR A 105 6.69 -24.31 3.61
N VAL A 106 6.03 -24.97 2.64
CA VAL A 106 6.65 -25.82 1.62
C VAL A 106 6.31 -25.31 0.22
N LEU A 107 7.33 -25.28 -0.64
CA LEU A 107 7.29 -24.94 -2.05
C LEU A 107 7.97 -26.04 -2.86
N VAL A 108 7.41 -26.41 -4.02
CA VAL A 108 8.08 -27.28 -4.99
C VAL A 108 8.00 -26.63 -6.36
N TRP A 109 9.15 -26.24 -6.91
CA TRP A 109 9.21 -25.57 -8.21
C TRP A 109 8.96 -26.55 -9.35
N LEU A 110 8.07 -26.20 -10.27
CA LEU A 110 7.75 -27.02 -11.45
C LEU A 110 8.38 -26.44 -12.72
N GLN A 111 8.35 -25.11 -12.86
CA GLN A 111 8.88 -24.37 -14.02
C GLN A 111 9.26 -22.95 -13.61
N GLY A 112 10.17 -22.34 -14.39
CA GLY A 112 10.63 -20.96 -14.25
C GLY A 112 11.98 -20.88 -13.56
N GLY A 113 12.48 -19.65 -13.42
CA GLY A 113 13.72 -19.33 -12.71
C GLY A 113 13.54 -18.14 -11.75
N GLY A 114 14.66 -17.66 -11.22
CA GLY A 114 14.71 -16.57 -10.25
C GLY A 114 15.22 -17.02 -8.87
N GLN A 115 15.00 -16.18 -7.87
CA GLN A 115 15.57 -16.35 -6.54
C GLN A 115 14.52 -16.14 -5.45
N LEU A 116 14.34 -17.14 -4.60
CA LEU A 116 13.61 -17.02 -3.35
C LEU A 116 14.53 -16.35 -2.32
N LEU A 117 14.10 -15.20 -1.80
CA LEU A 117 14.81 -14.43 -0.79
C LEU A 117 14.15 -14.76 0.55
N LEU A 118 14.89 -15.34 1.49
CA LEU A 118 14.43 -15.61 2.85
C LEU A 118 15.17 -14.68 3.81
N GLN A 119 14.45 -13.79 4.46
CA GLN A 119 14.99 -12.83 5.42
C GLN A 119 14.54 -13.22 6.83
N GLY A 120 15.49 -13.74 7.62
CA GLY A 120 15.32 -14.01 9.04
C GLY A 120 15.85 -12.87 9.91
N ASP A 121 15.83 -13.07 11.22
CA ASP A 121 16.19 -12.03 12.20
C ASP A 121 17.66 -11.56 12.07
N GLU A 122 18.57 -12.46 11.68
CA GLU A 122 20.02 -12.18 11.62
C GLU A 122 20.66 -12.57 10.28
N GLN A 123 19.94 -13.26 9.39
CA GLN A 123 20.49 -13.82 8.16
C GLN A 123 19.53 -13.66 6.99
N GLN A 124 20.11 -13.38 5.82
CA GLN A 124 19.42 -13.44 4.54
C GLN A 124 19.95 -14.65 3.75
N HIS A 125 19.04 -15.55 3.38
CA HIS A 125 19.34 -16.65 2.46
C HIS A 125 18.77 -16.35 1.08
N VAL A 126 19.56 -16.66 0.06
CA VAL A 126 19.14 -16.60 -1.34
C VAL A 126 19.13 -18.02 -1.88
N VAL A 127 17.96 -18.48 -2.33
CA VAL A 127 17.77 -19.84 -2.85
C VAL A 127 17.29 -19.75 -4.29
N ASP A 128 18.08 -20.30 -5.22
CA ASP A 128 17.68 -20.32 -6.63
C ASP A 128 16.45 -21.22 -6.85
N ALA A 129 15.51 -20.75 -7.66
CA ALA A 129 14.28 -21.45 -7.98
C ALA A 129 14.50 -22.41 -9.15
N LEU A 130 15.06 -23.59 -8.86
CA LEU A 130 15.32 -24.61 -9.88
C LEU A 130 14.11 -25.55 -10.04
N PRO A 131 13.70 -25.90 -11.27
CA PRO A 131 12.66 -26.90 -11.52
C PRO A 131 12.95 -28.23 -10.80
N GLY A 132 11.93 -28.81 -10.17
CA GLY A 132 12.03 -30.05 -9.37
C GLY A 132 12.57 -29.86 -7.95
N ARG A 133 13.05 -28.67 -7.56
CA ARG A 133 13.55 -28.37 -6.21
C ARG A 133 12.40 -28.18 -5.22
N LEU A 134 12.53 -28.79 -4.04
CA LEU A 134 11.69 -28.50 -2.87
C LEU A 134 12.41 -27.54 -1.92
N VAL A 135 11.70 -26.54 -1.44
CA VAL A 135 12.15 -25.65 -0.37
C VAL A 135 11.11 -25.67 0.75
N ALA A 136 11.55 -25.96 1.98
CA ALA A 136 10.72 -25.87 3.18
C ALA A 136 11.37 -24.92 4.19
N PHE A 137 10.63 -23.96 4.71
CA PHE A 137 11.16 -22.96 5.65
C PHE A 137 10.17 -22.62 6.76
N ASP A 138 10.68 -22.27 7.94
CA ASP A 138 9.89 -21.88 9.11
C ASP A 138 9.39 -20.44 8.96
N ASN A 139 8.10 -20.31 8.67
CA ASN A 139 7.46 -19.03 8.45
C ASN A 139 7.35 -18.17 9.74
N ASN A 140 7.63 -18.75 10.91
CA ASN A 140 7.79 -17.96 12.14
C ASN A 140 9.13 -17.24 12.19
N ARG A 141 10.12 -17.69 11.43
CA ARG A 141 11.49 -17.16 11.45
C ARG A 141 11.80 -16.34 10.22
N PHE A 142 11.32 -16.77 9.06
CA PHE A 142 11.62 -16.12 7.79
C PHE A 142 10.42 -15.33 7.26
N SER A 143 10.66 -14.07 6.95
CA SER A 143 9.91 -13.40 5.87
C SER A 143 10.51 -13.81 4.54
N HIS A 144 9.71 -13.81 3.47
CA HIS A 144 10.16 -14.24 2.17
C HIS A 144 9.64 -13.36 1.04
N GLY A 145 10.48 -13.18 0.03
CA GLY A 145 10.16 -12.53 -1.23
C GLY A 145 10.68 -13.35 -2.41
N PHE A 146 10.32 -12.95 -3.61
CA PHE A 146 10.79 -13.61 -4.83
C PHE A 146 11.31 -12.57 -5.81
N ARG A 147 12.51 -12.80 -6.34
CA ARG A 147 13.09 -12.04 -7.44
C ARG A 147 13.02 -12.87 -8.72
N GLY A 148 12.08 -12.53 -9.59
CA GLY A 148 11.94 -13.20 -10.88
C GLY A 148 12.99 -12.75 -11.89
N ASP A 149 13.29 -13.63 -12.84
CA ASP A 149 14.16 -13.40 -13.99
C ASP A 149 13.42 -12.74 -15.18
N GLY A 150 12.12 -12.43 -15.01
CA GLY A 150 11.23 -11.89 -16.05
C GLY A 150 10.26 -12.94 -16.61
N GLY A 151 10.49 -14.23 -16.37
CA GLY A 151 9.59 -15.30 -16.78
C GLY A 151 8.38 -15.51 -15.86
N SER A 152 7.42 -16.29 -16.38
CA SER A 152 6.41 -16.97 -15.57
C SER A 152 7.02 -18.17 -14.85
N ARG A 153 6.43 -18.51 -13.71
CA ARG A 153 6.81 -19.67 -12.91
C ARG A 153 5.59 -20.42 -12.42
N ALA A 154 5.75 -21.73 -12.30
CA ALA A 154 4.74 -22.63 -11.77
C ALA A 154 5.33 -23.42 -10.59
N MET A 155 4.55 -23.57 -9.53
CA MET A 155 4.97 -24.29 -8.32
C MET A 155 3.80 -25.01 -7.65
N LEU A 156 4.10 -26.08 -6.92
CA LEU A 156 3.22 -26.55 -5.86
C LEU A 156 3.47 -25.69 -4.61
N GLY A 157 2.41 -25.13 -4.02
CA GLY A 157 2.48 -24.21 -2.88
C GLY A 157 2.39 -22.72 -3.28
N PRO A 158 2.62 -21.77 -2.34
CA PRO A 158 2.97 -22.00 -0.94
C PRO A 158 1.89 -22.75 -0.18
N MET A 159 2.31 -23.78 0.56
CA MET A 159 1.43 -24.59 1.39
C MET A 159 2.04 -24.88 2.75
N ALA A 160 1.20 -25.09 3.75
CA ALA A 160 1.65 -25.45 5.09
C ALA A 160 0.88 -26.64 5.63
N TRP A 161 1.54 -27.38 6.52
CA TRP A 161 0.94 -28.55 7.14
C TRP A 161 -0.09 -28.13 8.19
N HIS A 162 -1.36 -28.37 7.91
CA HIS A 162 -2.45 -28.05 8.82
C HIS A 162 -2.57 -29.13 9.92
N ARG A 163 -2.98 -28.73 11.14
CA ARG A 163 -3.21 -29.67 12.28
C ARG A 163 -4.18 -30.80 11.95
N GLY A 164 -5.05 -30.59 10.96
CA GLY A 164 -5.98 -31.60 10.43
C GLY A 164 -5.34 -32.70 9.57
N GLY A 165 -4.01 -32.72 9.42
CA GLY A 165 -3.31 -33.81 8.75
C GLY A 165 -3.22 -33.68 7.23
N SER A 166 -3.29 -32.47 6.69
CA SER A 166 -3.16 -32.22 5.25
C SER A 166 -2.40 -30.93 4.96
N PHE A 167 -1.81 -30.83 3.77
CA PHE A 167 -1.30 -29.56 3.27
C PHE A 167 -2.47 -28.66 2.85
N ARG A 168 -2.41 -27.38 3.26
CA ARG A 168 -3.36 -26.34 2.84
C ARG A 168 -2.61 -25.18 2.20
N ALA A 169 -3.24 -24.53 1.23
CA ALA A 169 -2.65 -23.35 0.59
C ALA A 169 -2.60 -22.21 1.61
N VAL A 170 -1.45 -21.55 1.74
CA VAL A 170 -1.28 -20.47 2.72
C VAL A 170 -2.20 -19.29 2.40
N MET A 171 -2.41 -19.00 1.12
CA MET A 171 -3.33 -17.94 0.68
C MET A 171 -4.76 -18.40 0.44
N GLN A 172 -5.19 -19.58 0.91
CA GLN A 172 -6.59 -19.94 0.78
C GLN A 172 -7.40 -18.97 1.63
N VAL A 173 -7.97 -17.94 1.01
CA VAL A 173 -9.13 -17.26 1.57
C VAL A 173 -10.11 -18.40 1.70
N SER A 174 -10.32 -18.89 2.92
CA SER A 174 -11.58 -19.54 3.18
C SER A 174 -12.58 -18.50 2.72
N HIS A 175 -13.27 -18.78 1.61
CA HIS A 175 -14.68 -18.52 1.65
C HIS A 175 -15.13 -19.27 2.93
N GLU A 176 -15.00 -18.61 4.08
CA GLU A 176 -16.05 -18.66 5.07
C GLU A 176 -17.26 -18.50 4.18
N GLU A 177 -17.94 -19.63 3.98
CA GLU A 177 -19.29 -19.66 3.47
C GLU A 177 -19.90 -18.39 4.03
N PHE A 178 -20.21 -17.45 3.15
CA PHE A 178 -21.06 -16.32 3.50
C PHE A 178 -22.38 -17.01 3.80
N THR A 179 -22.44 -17.56 5.01
CA THR A 179 -23.28 -18.70 5.32
C THR A 179 -24.67 -18.17 5.13
N TRP A 180 -25.59 -19.01 4.69
CA TRP A 180 -27.01 -18.65 4.67
C TRP A 180 -27.47 -17.99 5.98
N LYS A 181 -26.77 -18.23 7.11
CA LYS A 181 -26.88 -17.52 8.39
C LYS A 181 -26.65 -15.99 8.32
N ALA A 182 -25.64 -15.50 7.61
CA ALA A 182 -25.40 -14.05 7.44
C ALA A 182 -26.45 -13.39 6.55
N ILE A 183 -26.86 -14.06 5.46
CA ILE A 183 -27.97 -13.61 4.59
C ILE A 183 -29.29 -13.60 5.38
N LEU A 184 -29.57 -14.66 6.15
CA LEU A 184 -30.75 -14.77 7.00
C LEU A 184 -30.75 -13.70 8.10
N PHE A 185 -29.59 -13.38 8.68
CA PHE A 185 -29.43 -12.29 9.64
C PHE A 185 -29.75 -10.92 9.00
N CYS A 186 -29.21 -10.62 7.82
CA CYS A 186 -29.55 -9.39 7.09
C CYS A 186 -31.04 -9.31 6.74
N PHE A 187 -31.66 -10.42 6.31
CA PHE A 187 -33.11 -10.47 6.04
C PHE A 187 -33.95 -10.24 7.30
N CYS A 188 -33.58 -10.84 8.44
CA CYS A 188 -34.27 -10.62 9.71
C CYS A 188 -34.13 -9.18 10.20
N VAL A 189 -32.94 -8.58 10.09
CA VAL A 189 -32.71 -7.18 10.47
C VAL A 189 -33.51 -6.22 9.57
N LEU A 190 -33.53 -6.46 8.26
CA LEU A 190 -34.32 -5.66 7.32
C LEU A 190 -35.83 -5.78 7.57
N ALA A 191 -36.33 -7.00 7.82
CA ALA A 191 -37.74 -7.22 8.14
C ALA A 191 -38.16 -6.59 9.48
N CYS A 192 -37.29 -6.62 10.51
CA CYS A 192 -37.57 -5.94 11.76
C CYS A 192 -37.49 -4.40 11.62
N SER A 193 -36.58 -3.89 10.78
CA SER A 193 -36.44 -2.45 10.56
C SER A 193 -37.61 -1.84 9.77
N SER A 194 -38.23 -2.58 8.84
CA SER A 194 -39.39 -2.10 8.09
C SER A 194 -40.65 -2.03 8.98
N VAL A 195 -40.85 -3.01 9.87
CA VAL A 195 -41.94 -2.99 10.87
C VAL A 195 -41.75 -1.85 11.86
N ALA A 196 -40.53 -1.63 12.37
CA ALA A 196 -40.24 -0.51 13.25
C ALA A 196 -40.43 0.85 12.56
N SER A 197 -40.05 0.97 11.28
CA SER A 197 -40.22 2.19 10.51
C SER A 197 -41.69 2.56 10.30
N VAL A 198 -42.57 1.58 10.06
CA VAL A 198 -44.02 1.82 9.90
C VAL A 198 -44.66 2.19 11.25
N VAL A 199 -44.29 1.53 12.33
CA VAL A 199 -44.83 1.79 13.68
C VAL A 199 -44.36 3.15 14.23
N ILE A 200 -43.19 3.65 13.82
CA ILE A 200 -42.63 4.95 14.24
C ILE A 200 -43.07 6.09 13.29
N ALA A 201 -43.20 5.84 11.99
CA ALA A 201 -43.56 6.87 11.02
C ALA A 201 -45.01 7.35 11.18
N ILE A 202 -45.96 6.47 11.54
CA ILE A 202 -47.37 6.82 11.70
C ILE A 202 -47.59 7.83 12.85
N PRO A 203 -47.03 7.63 14.07
CA PRO A 203 -47.09 8.63 15.13
C PRO A 203 -46.37 9.94 14.78
N ILE A 204 -45.22 9.89 14.12
CA ILE A 204 -44.46 11.10 13.71
C ILE A 204 -45.24 11.90 12.66
N PHE A 205 -45.94 11.23 11.74
CA PHE A 205 -46.77 11.89 10.73
C PHE A 205 -48.00 12.55 11.36
N ILE A 206 -48.63 11.88 12.34
CA ILE A 206 -49.74 12.44 13.14
C ILE A 206 -49.25 13.61 14.02
N LEU A 207 -48.05 13.53 14.59
CA LEU A 207 -47.46 14.60 15.41
C LEU A 207 -47.02 15.81 14.57
N ARG A 208 -46.53 15.58 13.34
CA ARG A 208 -46.20 16.63 12.36
C ARG A 208 -47.44 17.37 11.86
N LEU A 209 -48.57 16.69 11.72
CA LEU A 209 -49.84 17.34 11.36
C LEU A 209 -50.41 18.21 12.48
N ALA A 210 -50.09 17.90 13.74
CA ALA A 210 -50.71 18.55 14.90
C ALA A 210 -50.01 19.83 15.38
N VAL A 211 -48.73 20.07 15.06
CA VAL A 211 -47.99 21.22 15.62
C VAL A 211 -47.01 21.79 14.59
N SER A 212 -47.42 22.86 13.92
CA SER A 212 -46.54 23.66 13.06
C SER A 212 -45.70 24.64 13.88
N THR A 213 -44.45 24.75 13.44
CA THR A 213 -43.50 25.88 13.53
C THR A 213 -42.63 26.17 14.76
N VAL A 214 -42.77 25.55 15.94
CA VAL A 214 -41.89 25.91 17.09
C VAL A 214 -40.98 24.77 17.62
N ARG A 215 -40.98 23.57 17.05
CA ARG A 215 -40.43 22.39 17.77
C ARG A 215 -39.39 21.52 17.04
N SER A 216 -38.66 22.01 16.04
CA SER A 216 -37.55 21.25 15.44
C SER A 216 -36.36 21.05 16.39
N ALA A 217 -36.09 22.00 17.29
CA ALA A 217 -34.95 21.94 18.22
C ALA A 217 -35.17 21.01 19.43
N ILE A 218 -36.41 20.80 19.88
CA ILE A 218 -36.72 19.99 21.07
C ILE A 218 -37.22 18.58 20.71
N VAL A 219 -37.96 18.44 19.60
CA VAL A 219 -38.52 17.14 19.22
C VAL A 219 -37.47 16.23 18.59
N ALA A 220 -36.49 16.78 17.85
CA ALA A 220 -35.45 15.97 17.22
C ALA A 220 -34.54 15.24 18.22
N PRO A 221 -34.04 15.86 19.31
CA PRO A 221 -33.24 15.16 20.32
C PRO A 221 -34.05 14.09 21.07
N ILE A 222 -35.31 14.38 21.41
CA ILE A 222 -36.18 13.44 22.12
C ILE A 222 -36.53 12.25 21.22
N ALA A 223 -36.82 12.48 19.94
CA ALA A 223 -37.07 11.42 18.97
C ALA A 223 -35.81 10.57 18.72
N ALA A 224 -34.62 11.18 18.65
CA ALA A 224 -33.36 10.46 18.53
C ALA A 224 -33.07 9.59 19.77
N ALA A 225 -33.34 10.11 20.97
CA ALA A 225 -33.17 9.37 22.23
C ALA A 225 -34.15 8.19 22.32
N LEU A 226 -35.42 8.39 21.94
CA LEU A 226 -36.43 7.31 21.93
C LEU A 226 -36.13 6.26 20.87
N CYS A 227 -35.71 6.64 19.66
CA CYS A 227 -35.24 5.70 18.65
C CYS A 227 -34.03 4.90 19.13
N SER A 228 -33.07 5.55 19.79
CA SER A 228 -31.89 4.89 20.36
C SER A 228 -32.28 3.90 21.46
N LEU A 229 -33.22 4.26 22.34
CA LEU A 229 -33.75 3.38 23.38
C LEU A 229 -34.47 2.15 22.82
N CYS A 230 -35.29 2.33 21.77
CA CYS A 230 -35.96 1.22 21.08
C CYS A 230 -34.95 0.28 20.41
N TRP A 231 -33.96 0.82 19.69
CA TRP A 231 -32.88 0.01 19.09
C TRP A 231 -32.04 -0.74 20.14
N THR A 232 -31.74 -0.08 21.25
CA THR A 232 -30.99 -0.68 22.37
C THR A 232 -31.80 -1.79 23.02
N SER A 233 -33.10 -1.61 23.20
CA SER A 233 -34.00 -2.64 23.76
C SER A 233 -34.11 -3.86 22.83
N VAL A 234 -34.23 -3.64 21.52
CA VAL A 234 -34.22 -4.73 20.52
C VAL A 234 -32.87 -5.45 20.51
N ALA A 235 -31.76 -4.72 20.59
CA ALA A 235 -30.43 -5.32 20.69
C ALA A 235 -30.27 -6.13 21.98
N ILE A 236 -30.78 -5.67 23.12
CA ILE A 236 -30.71 -6.39 24.41
C ILE A 236 -31.60 -7.63 24.42
N ILE A 237 -32.77 -7.61 23.77
CA ILE A 237 -33.69 -8.76 23.74
C ILE A 237 -33.21 -9.82 22.72
N CYS A 238 -32.68 -9.40 21.58
CA CYS A 238 -32.29 -10.31 20.49
C CYS A 238 -30.84 -10.79 20.60
N SER A 239 -29.92 -9.99 21.16
CA SER A 239 -28.49 -10.37 21.24
C SER A 239 -28.20 -11.56 22.14
N PRO A 240 -28.85 -11.83 23.29
CA PRO A 240 -28.45 -12.94 24.16
C PRO A 240 -28.59 -14.31 23.49
N ARG A 241 -29.62 -14.51 22.65
CA ARG A 241 -29.82 -15.76 21.91
C ARG A 241 -28.82 -15.94 20.76
N LEU A 242 -28.54 -14.87 20.03
CA LEU A 242 -27.56 -14.87 18.92
C LEU A 242 -26.12 -14.95 19.43
N PHE A 243 -25.83 -14.29 20.56
CA PHE A 243 -24.54 -14.31 21.24
C PHE A 243 -24.26 -15.68 21.86
N MET A 244 -25.22 -16.31 22.55
CA MET A 244 -25.04 -17.68 23.06
C MET A 244 -24.80 -18.70 21.95
N ALA A 245 -25.39 -18.50 20.76
CA ALA A 245 -25.14 -19.33 19.58
C ALA A 245 -23.73 -19.07 18.97
N ALA A 246 -23.25 -17.83 18.98
CA ALA A 246 -21.90 -17.48 18.49
C ALA A 246 -20.78 -17.84 19.49
N CYS A 247 -21.03 -17.75 20.79
CA CYS A 247 -20.09 -18.13 21.86
C CYS A 247 -19.88 -19.64 21.97
N HIS A 248 -20.83 -20.44 21.50
CA HIS A 248 -20.63 -21.89 21.42
C HIS A 248 -19.52 -22.26 20.41
N ASP A 249 -19.33 -21.44 19.37
CA ASP A 249 -18.36 -21.68 18.29
C ASP A 249 -17.02 -20.95 18.49
N LEU A 250 -16.96 -19.93 19.36
CA LEU A 250 -15.76 -19.13 19.64
C LEU A 250 -15.26 -19.34 21.08
N ARG A 251 -14.34 -20.29 21.27
CA ARG A 251 -13.59 -20.44 22.55
C ARG A 251 -12.29 -19.63 22.49
N GLY A 252 -12.32 -18.39 22.97
CA GLY A 252 -11.13 -17.53 23.08
C GLY A 252 -11.41 -16.21 23.82
N ASP A 253 -10.34 -15.49 24.17
CA ASP A 253 -10.37 -14.25 24.98
C ASP A 253 -11.18 -13.11 24.33
N GLU A 254 -11.35 -13.12 23.01
CA GLU A 254 -12.18 -12.15 22.27
C GLU A 254 -13.67 -12.26 22.63
N CYS A 255 -14.12 -13.43 23.10
CA CYS A 255 -15.49 -13.65 23.57
C CYS A 255 -15.80 -12.83 24.83
N CYS A 256 -14.82 -12.64 25.73
CA CYS A 256 -14.99 -11.85 26.94
C CYS A 256 -15.10 -10.35 26.63
N GLN A 257 -14.35 -9.83 25.65
CA GLN A 257 -14.49 -8.45 25.19
C GLN A 257 -15.82 -8.21 24.47
N GLY A 258 -16.27 -9.16 23.65
CA GLY A 258 -17.59 -9.10 23.02
C GLY A 258 -18.73 -9.05 24.06
N PHE A 259 -18.62 -9.86 25.12
CA PHE A 259 -19.59 -9.86 26.22
C PHE A 259 -19.59 -8.54 27.01
N LEU A 260 -18.40 -8.00 27.30
CA LEU A 260 -18.26 -6.70 27.97
C LEU A 260 -18.86 -5.57 27.11
N MET A 261 -18.59 -5.54 25.80
CA MET A 261 -19.19 -4.55 24.89
C MET A 261 -20.73 -4.64 24.87
N LEU A 262 -21.29 -5.85 24.94
CA LEU A 262 -22.74 -6.08 25.02
C LEU A 262 -23.34 -5.65 26.37
N LEU A 263 -22.63 -5.86 27.48
CA LEU A 263 -23.03 -5.36 28.80
C LEU A 263 -23.03 -3.82 28.88
N TRP A 264 -22.17 -3.16 28.09
CA TRP A 264 -22.09 -1.70 28.02
C TRP A 264 -23.10 -1.06 27.07
N LEU A 265 -23.71 -1.84 26.17
CA LEU A 265 -24.73 -1.37 25.22
C LEU A 265 -25.91 -0.62 25.86
N PRO A 266 -26.53 -1.08 26.97
CA PRO A 266 -27.60 -0.33 27.66
C PRO A 266 -27.17 1.02 28.22
N PHE A 267 -25.88 1.21 28.52
CA PHE A 267 -25.36 2.44 29.13
C PHE A 267 -24.94 3.48 28.09
N ARG A 268 -24.74 3.09 26.82
CA ARG A 268 -24.37 4.01 25.74
C ARG A 268 -25.39 5.14 25.51
N PRO A 269 -26.72 4.89 25.46
CA PRO A 269 -27.70 5.97 25.29
C PRO A 269 -27.69 6.95 26.46
N LEU A 270 -27.51 6.45 27.70
CA LEU A 270 -27.41 7.30 28.88
C LEU A 270 -26.13 8.14 28.87
N ALA A 271 -24.99 7.55 28.51
CA ALA A 271 -23.72 8.26 28.41
C ALA A 271 -23.77 9.35 27.32
N VAL A 272 -24.37 9.05 26.15
CA VAL A 272 -24.56 10.03 25.07
C VAL A 272 -25.52 11.13 25.50
N LEU A 273 -26.61 10.80 26.21
CA LEU A 273 -27.55 11.78 26.74
C LEU A 273 -26.89 12.70 27.78
N VAL A 274 -26.12 12.13 28.72
CA VAL A 274 -25.37 12.90 29.72
C VAL A 274 -24.31 13.78 29.07
N ALA A 275 -23.58 13.27 28.07
CA ALA A 275 -22.60 14.06 27.32
C ALA A 275 -23.28 15.19 26.52
N ALA A 276 -24.42 14.93 25.89
CA ALA A 276 -25.19 15.95 25.17
C ALA A 276 -25.76 17.01 26.12
N LEU A 277 -26.26 16.61 27.29
CA LEU A 277 -26.74 17.54 28.32
C LEU A 277 -25.60 18.36 28.91
N LEU A 278 -24.44 17.76 29.19
CA LEU A 278 -23.25 18.49 29.64
C LEU A 278 -22.78 19.47 28.57
N PHE A 279 -22.78 19.08 27.29
CA PHE A 279 -22.43 19.97 26.19
C PHE A 279 -23.41 21.15 26.08
N LEU A 280 -24.71 20.89 26.17
CA LEU A 280 -25.75 21.93 26.15
C LEU A 280 -25.68 22.86 27.35
N LEU A 281 -25.44 22.33 28.56
CA LEU A 281 -25.48 23.09 29.81
C LEU A 281 -24.17 23.79 30.15
N VAL A 282 -23.03 23.29 29.68
CA VAL A 282 -21.71 23.86 29.99
C VAL A 282 -21.14 24.59 28.79
N PHE A 283 -21.14 23.95 27.62
CA PHE A 283 -20.42 24.46 26.46
C PHE A 283 -21.16 25.61 25.77
N ILE A 284 -22.48 25.56 25.69
CA ILE A 284 -23.27 26.65 25.11
C ILE A 284 -23.17 27.93 25.95
N PRO A 285 -23.35 27.90 27.29
CA PRO A 285 -23.15 29.10 28.10
C PRO A 285 -21.72 29.65 28.05
N LEU A 286 -20.70 28.78 28.08
CA LEU A 286 -19.30 29.21 27.94
C LEU A 286 -19.03 29.85 26.57
N TRP A 287 -19.58 29.29 25.49
CA TRP A 287 -19.46 29.85 24.15
C TRP A 287 -20.18 31.19 24.03
N ILE A 288 -21.37 31.32 24.61
CA ILE A 288 -22.11 32.59 24.68
C ILE A 288 -21.28 33.63 25.44
N VAL A 289 -20.78 33.29 26.64
CA VAL A 289 -19.96 34.21 27.46
C VAL A 289 -18.68 34.61 26.73
N SER A 290 -17.96 33.65 26.14
CA SER A 290 -16.74 33.89 25.35
C SER A 290 -17.01 34.78 24.15
N SER A 291 -18.14 34.57 23.47
CA SER A 291 -18.54 35.37 22.31
C SER A 291 -18.97 36.77 22.71
N THR A 292 -19.68 36.94 23.83
CA THR A 292 -20.05 38.27 24.33
C THR A 292 -18.87 39.09 24.84
N VAL A 293 -17.81 38.43 25.35
CA VAL A 293 -16.56 39.09 25.74
C VAL A 293 -15.73 39.48 24.52
N SER A 294 -15.71 38.62 23.50
CA SER A 294 -14.90 38.85 22.28
C SER A 294 -15.58 39.80 21.29
N TYR A 295 -16.90 39.95 21.35
CA TYR A 295 -17.70 40.76 20.43
C TYR A 295 -18.71 41.61 21.19
N SER A 296 -18.23 42.64 21.90
CA SER A 296 -19.04 43.51 22.75
C SER A 296 -20.10 44.33 21.99
N GLU A 297 -20.03 44.40 20.66
CA GLU A 297 -20.97 45.14 19.81
C GLU A 297 -22.17 44.31 19.35
N ILE A 298 -22.19 42.99 19.58
CA ILE A 298 -23.28 42.11 19.15
C ILE A 298 -24.27 41.91 20.30
N SER A 299 -25.49 42.42 20.13
CA SER A 299 -26.61 42.18 21.06
C SER A 299 -26.80 40.69 21.33
N LEU A 300 -26.90 40.32 22.60
CA LEU A 300 -27.12 38.95 23.10
C LEU A 300 -28.34 38.26 22.43
N LEU A 301 -29.31 39.08 21.99
CA LEU A 301 -30.51 38.62 21.26
C LEU A 301 -30.19 38.13 19.84
N ASN A 302 -29.20 38.72 19.16
CA ASN A 302 -28.77 38.28 17.82
C ASN A 302 -27.98 36.98 17.86
N LEU A 303 -27.22 36.73 18.94
CA LEU A 303 -26.56 35.44 19.16
C LEU A 303 -27.54 34.31 19.54
N LEU A 304 -28.64 34.66 20.23
CA LEU A 304 -29.67 33.71 20.64
C LEU A 304 -30.66 33.35 19.53
N VAL A 305 -30.95 34.29 18.62
CA VAL A 305 -31.98 34.13 17.58
C VAL A 305 -31.38 33.93 16.17
N GLY A 306 -30.15 34.40 15.92
CA GLY A 306 -29.60 34.57 14.58
C GLY A 306 -28.37 33.72 14.27
N GLY A 307 -28.50 32.39 14.34
CA GLY A 307 -27.60 31.46 13.64
C GLY A 307 -27.87 31.40 12.13
N VAL A 308 -28.24 32.53 11.52
CA VAL A 308 -28.42 32.69 10.07
C VAL A 308 -27.73 34.00 9.70
N VAL A 309 -26.41 33.93 9.60
CA VAL A 309 -25.63 34.87 8.82
C VAL A 309 -25.11 34.08 7.64
N ASP A 310 -25.48 34.57 6.46
CA ASP A 310 -25.10 34.10 5.13
C ASP A 310 -23.61 33.74 5.06
N LEU A 311 -23.33 32.45 4.89
CA LEU A 311 -22.05 31.95 4.42
C LEU A 311 -22.37 30.91 3.34
N ASP A 312 -22.30 31.36 2.10
CA ASP A 312 -22.04 30.51 0.93
C ASP A 312 -20.74 29.75 1.19
N GLU A 313 -20.85 28.58 1.82
CA GLU A 313 -20.12 27.35 1.54
C GLU A 313 -20.33 26.36 2.71
N SER A 314 -20.91 25.21 2.36
CA SER A 314 -21.35 24.16 3.25
C SER A 314 -20.19 23.44 3.95
N THR A 315 -19.65 24.04 5.00
CA THR A 315 -18.81 23.33 5.98
C THR A 315 -19.34 23.57 7.38
N GLY A 316 -20.48 22.93 7.68
CA GLY A 316 -20.98 22.87 9.04
C GLY A 316 -19.99 22.18 9.99
N VAL A 317 -20.10 22.45 11.28
CA VAL A 317 -19.29 21.87 12.37
C VAL A 317 -19.16 20.33 12.27
N LEU A 318 -20.18 19.67 11.73
CA LEU A 318 -20.19 18.22 11.48
C LEU A 318 -19.11 17.77 10.47
N GLY A 319 -18.81 18.58 9.45
CA GLY A 319 -17.78 18.31 8.45
C GLY A 319 -16.37 18.41 9.02
N VAL A 320 -16.12 19.38 9.90
CA VAL A 320 -14.83 19.54 10.60
C VAL A 320 -14.57 18.36 11.54
N LEU A 321 -15.58 17.88 12.26
CA LEU A 321 -15.46 16.72 13.16
C LEU A 321 -15.22 15.40 12.39
N LEU A 322 -15.78 15.26 11.18
CA LEU A 322 -15.55 14.09 10.32
C LEU A 322 -14.14 14.06 9.72
N VAL A 323 -13.54 15.22 9.43
CA VAL A 323 -12.16 15.32 8.96
C VAL A 323 -11.17 15.00 10.09
N LEU A 324 -11.37 15.57 11.27
CA LEU A 324 -10.47 15.35 12.42
C LEU A 324 -10.48 13.90 12.92
N SER A 325 -11.63 13.22 12.88
CA SER A 325 -11.74 11.80 13.27
C SER A 325 -11.08 10.84 12.26
N LYS A 326 -11.07 11.20 10.98
CA LYS A 326 -10.42 10.42 9.91
C LYS A 326 -8.89 10.49 10.01
N ASP A 327 -8.35 11.67 10.32
CA ASP A 327 -6.91 11.87 10.43
C ASP A 327 -6.32 11.25 11.72
N TRP A 328 -7.08 11.29 12.83
CA TRP A 328 -6.67 10.66 14.09
C TRP A 328 -6.62 9.13 14.00
N TRP A 329 -7.49 8.51 13.19
CA TRP A 329 -7.47 7.07 12.93
C TRP A 329 -6.25 6.64 12.09
N HIS A 330 -5.83 7.47 11.12
CA HIS A 330 -4.67 7.16 10.28
C HIS A 330 -3.34 7.27 11.03
N TYR A 331 -3.23 8.17 12.00
CA TYR A 331 -1.97 8.42 12.71
C TYR A 331 -1.60 7.32 13.73
N ASN A 332 -2.57 6.51 14.19
CA ASN A 332 -2.35 5.53 15.26
C ASN A 332 -2.23 4.07 14.78
N CYS A 333 -2.36 3.79 13.49
CA CYS A 333 -2.31 2.42 12.95
C CYS A 333 -1.01 2.06 12.20
N LEU A 334 -0.03 2.96 12.13
CA LEU A 334 1.22 2.74 11.40
C LEU A 334 2.41 3.11 12.29
N SER A 335 2.75 2.22 13.21
CA SER A 335 4.07 2.18 13.84
C SER A 335 4.64 0.77 13.69
N GLU A 336 5.51 0.58 12.71
CA GLU A 336 6.43 -0.56 12.66
C GLU A 336 7.73 -0.20 13.38
N PRO A 337 8.43 -1.16 14.01
CA PRO A 337 9.71 -0.91 14.64
C PRO A 337 10.82 -0.79 13.58
N GLU A 338 11.57 0.32 13.66
CA GLU A 338 12.81 0.53 12.91
C GLU A 338 13.96 -0.32 13.45
N ASN A 339 14.87 -0.66 12.52
CA ASN A 339 16.23 -1.19 12.68
C ASN A 339 16.41 -2.71 12.56
N ALA A 340 16.70 -3.16 11.34
CA ALA A 340 17.51 -4.35 11.10
C ALA A 340 18.75 -3.93 10.29
N ALA A 341 19.94 -4.19 10.84
CA ALA A 341 21.21 -3.91 10.18
C ALA A 341 21.37 -4.72 8.89
N GLN A 342 22.03 -4.14 7.89
CA GLN A 342 22.35 -4.83 6.64
C GLN A 342 23.40 -5.93 6.90
N VAL A 343 22.98 -7.19 6.73
CA VAL A 343 23.85 -8.37 6.79
C VAL A 343 24.09 -8.85 5.35
N GLU A 344 25.34 -9.19 5.03
CA GLU A 344 25.70 -9.72 3.71
C GLU A 344 25.04 -11.09 3.47
N PRO A 345 24.43 -11.34 2.29
CA PRO A 345 23.67 -12.55 2.04
C PRO A 345 24.56 -13.78 1.84
N GLU A 346 24.22 -14.88 2.50
CA GLU A 346 24.82 -16.19 2.25
C GLU A 346 24.08 -16.85 1.06
N VAL A 347 24.79 -17.06 -0.05
CA VAL A 347 24.25 -17.75 -1.23
C VAL A 347 24.45 -19.25 -1.05
N ILE A 348 23.35 -20.00 -0.89
CA ILE A 348 23.39 -21.44 -0.66
C ILE A 348 22.94 -22.14 -1.95
N GLY A 349 23.87 -22.82 -2.64
CA GLY A 349 23.51 -23.61 -3.83
C GLY A 349 24.53 -23.75 -4.96
N VAL A 350 25.78 -23.29 -4.81
CA VAL A 350 26.81 -23.54 -5.83
C VAL A 350 27.40 -24.95 -5.62
N PRO A 351 27.39 -25.85 -6.62
CA PRO A 351 28.06 -27.14 -6.52
C PRO A 351 29.56 -26.95 -6.23
N GLN A 352 30.06 -27.64 -5.21
CA GLN A 352 31.46 -27.55 -4.74
C GLN A 352 32.49 -28.10 -5.75
N GLU A 353 32.07 -28.60 -6.92
CA GLU A 353 32.95 -29.19 -7.94
C GLU A 353 33.55 -28.19 -8.94
N TRP A 354 33.28 -26.89 -8.80
CA TRP A 354 33.77 -25.85 -9.74
C TRP A 354 34.80 -24.88 -9.13
N SER A 355 35.25 -25.10 -7.89
CA SER A 355 36.27 -24.24 -7.23
C SER A 355 37.71 -24.53 -7.66
N ASP A 356 37.99 -25.64 -8.35
CA ASP A 356 39.36 -26.16 -8.49
C ASP A 356 39.96 -25.97 -9.90
N VAL A 357 39.30 -25.22 -10.80
CA VAL A 357 39.86 -24.90 -12.13
C VAL A 357 39.72 -23.41 -12.44
N VAL A 358 40.30 -22.56 -11.58
CA VAL A 358 40.67 -21.19 -11.98
C VAL A 358 42.08 -20.92 -11.44
N THR A 359 43.08 -21.21 -12.26
CA THR A 359 44.43 -20.66 -12.05
C THR A 359 44.36 -19.12 -12.09
N PRO A 360 44.95 -18.41 -11.12
CA PRO A 360 44.92 -16.96 -11.10
C PRO A 360 45.84 -16.43 -12.20
N VAL A 361 45.25 -15.87 -13.25
CA VAL A 361 45.97 -14.94 -14.12
C VAL A 361 46.11 -13.64 -13.34
N GLN A 362 47.27 -13.47 -12.71
CA GLN A 362 47.76 -12.15 -12.32
C GLN A 362 48.01 -11.37 -13.61
N ASP A 363 47.14 -10.43 -13.96
CA ASP A 363 47.57 -9.20 -14.61
C ASP A 363 46.50 -8.09 -14.55
N THR A 364 46.93 -6.98 -13.92
CA THR A 364 46.54 -5.58 -14.12
C THR A 364 45.06 -5.15 -14.08
N THR A 365 44.72 -4.51 -12.94
CA THR A 365 44.02 -3.21 -12.88
C THR A 365 42.99 -2.91 -13.96
N THR A 366 41.79 -3.47 -13.82
CA THR A 366 40.55 -2.77 -14.17
C THR A 366 39.46 -3.30 -13.27
N ALA A 367 39.22 -2.61 -12.15
CA ALA A 367 38.00 -2.77 -11.38
C ALA A 367 36.84 -2.30 -12.27
N THR A 368 36.26 -3.22 -13.02
CA THR A 368 35.00 -3.00 -13.73
C THR A 368 33.92 -2.83 -12.68
N ASN A 369 33.57 -1.58 -12.43
CA ASN A 369 32.29 -1.21 -11.83
C ASN A 369 31.19 -1.88 -12.66
N PHE A 370 30.68 -3.01 -12.17
CA PHE A 370 29.47 -3.65 -12.68
C PHE A 370 28.29 -2.70 -12.41
N ARG A 371 28.11 -1.68 -13.28
CA ARG A 371 26.85 -0.97 -13.40
C ARG A 371 25.84 -1.98 -13.95
N LEU A 372 25.04 -2.55 -13.06
CA LEU A 372 23.82 -3.27 -13.38
C LEU A 372 22.86 -2.30 -14.08
N THR A 373 23.02 -2.14 -15.39
CA THR A 373 22.01 -1.56 -16.25
C THR A 373 20.86 -2.56 -16.27
N ARG A 374 19.88 -2.40 -15.38
CA ARG A 374 18.62 -3.16 -15.45
C ARG A 374 17.97 -2.80 -16.78
N CYS A 375 18.03 -3.70 -17.75
CA CYS A 375 17.19 -3.61 -18.93
C CYS A 375 15.75 -3.84 -18.46
N TYR A 376 14.95 -2.78 -18.43
CA TYR A 376 13.51 -2.88 -18.17
C TYR A 376 12.84 -3.46 -19.43
N VAL A 377 12.81 -4.80 -19.51
CA VAL A 377 11.98 -5.53 -20.48
C VAL A 377 10.51 -5.25 -20.19
N GLU A 378 9.67 -5.16 -21.22
CA GLU A 378 8.22 -4.81 -21.23
C GLU A 378 7.40 -5.45 -20.09
N GLY A 379 7.50 -4.87 -18.90
CA GLY A 379 6.84 -5.32 -17.69
C GLY A 379 6.40 -4.13 -16.84
N HIS A 380 5.44 -4.35 -15.96
CA HIS A 380 4.91 -3.33 -15.06
C HIS A 380 6.04 -2.65 -14.27
N VAL A 381 6.14 -1.33 -14.40
CA VAL A 381 7.08 -0.51 -13.64
C VAL A 381 6.49 -0.30 -12.24
N SER A 382 7.24 -0.60 -11.18
CA SER A 382 6.77 -0.35 -9.82
C SER A 382 6.94 1.13 -9.44
N MET A 383 6.11 1.62 -8.50
CA MET A 383 6.24 3.01 -8.04
C MET A 383 7.61 3.27 -7.40
N LYS A 384 8.18 2.24 -6.75
CA LYS A 384 9.51 2.29 -6.16
C LYS A 384 10.58 2.53 -7.22
N ASP A 385 10.52 1.83 -8.35
CA ASP A 385 11.49 2.00 -9.44
C ASP A 385 11.42 3.41 -10.04
N VAL A 386 10.20 3.93 -10.26
CA VAL A 386 9.99 5.31 -10.73
C VAL A 386 10.64 6.31 -9.79
N TRP A 387 10.45 6.13 -8.47
CA TRP A 387 11.01 7.02 -7.46
C TRP A 387 12.51 6.92 -7.30
N GLU A 388 13.07 5.72 -7.30
CA GLU A 388 14.51 5.53 -7.22
C GLU A 388 15.22 6.22 -8.39
N ILE A 389 14.66 6.12 -9.60
CA ILE A 389 15.20 6.80 -10.78
C ILE A 389 15.02 8.32 -10.67
N CYS A 390 13.84 8.80 -10.24
CA CYS A 390 13.63 10.24 -10.02
C CYS A 390 14.64 10.81 -9.00
N LEU A 391 14.83 10.16 -7.85
CA LEU A 391 15.75 10.60 -6.80
C LEU A 391 17.20 10.57 -7.26
N ARG A 392 17.59 9.53 -8.00
CA ARG A 392 18.91 9.46 -8.63
C ARG A 392 19.14 10.64 -9.57
N ARG A 393 18.13 11.02 -10.36
CA ARG A 393 18.20 12.19 -11.25
C ARG A 393 18.20 13.51 -10.51
N THR A 394 17.46 13.61 -9.40
CA THR A 394 17.53 14.76 -8.49
C THR A 394 18.95 14.94 -7.98
N ARG A 395 19.63 13.86 -7.56
CA ARG A 395 21.05 13.89 -7.16
C ARG A 395 21.96 14.32 -8.29
N ASP A 396 21.89 13.66 -9.44
CA ASP A 396 22.74 13.96 -10.61
C ASP A 396 22.60 15.44 -11.02
N HIS A 397 21.37 15.95 -11.07
CA HIS A 397 21.10 17.36 -11.37
C HIS A 397 21.50 18.29 -10.24
N GLY A 398 21.45 17.86 -8.98
CA GLY A 398 21.93 18.64 -7.85
C GLY A 398 23.42 18.91 -7.95
N VAL A 399 24.22 17.89 -8.26
CA VAL A 399 25.67 18.03 -8.46
C VAL A 399 25.98 18.96 -9.63
N GLU A 400 25.27 18.78 -10.76
CA GLU A 400 25.40 19.65 -11.93
C GLU A 400 25.08 21.12 -11.59
N LEU A 401 23.94 21.36 -10.95
CA LEU A 401 23.47 22.70 -10.59
C LEU A 401 24.36 23.37 -9.54
N HIS A 402 24.89 22.61 -8.58
CA HIS A 402 25.85 23.11 -7.60
C HIS A 402 27.16 23.52 -8.29
N SER A 403 27.68 22.66 -9.18
CA SER A 403 28.90 22.96 -9.93
C SER A 403 28.78 24.17 -10.87
N ALA A 404 27.58 24.45 -11.37
CA ALA A 404 27.28 25.62 -12.18
C ALA A 404 26.86 26.86 -11.36
N GLY A 405 26.83 26.77 -10.02
CA GLY A 405 26.51 27.91 -9.15
C GLY A 405 25.03 28.29 -9.09
N TYR A 406 24.13 27.43 -9.58
CA TYR A 406 22.68 27.65 -9.44
C TYR A 406 22.20 27.49 -7.99
N ILE A 407 22.82 26.55 -7.28
CA ILE A 407 22.64 26.29 -5.86
C ILE A 407 24.00 26.35 -5.16
N THR A 408 24.02 26.89 -3.96
CA THR A 408 25.19 27.01 -3.10
C THR A 408 25.18 25.95 -2.01
N SER A 409 26.30 25.75 -1.32
CA SER A 409 26.34 24.85 -0.16
C SER A 409 25.42 25.34 0.96
N ASP A 410 25.29 26.66 1.14
CA ASP A 410 24.40 27.26 2.14
C ASP A 410 22.92 26.96 1.86
N ASP A 411 22.52 26.92 0.58
CA ASP A 411 21.16 26.53 0.20
C ASP A 411 20.84 25.07 0.60
N LEU A 412 21.86 24.20 0.61
CA LEU A 412 21.72 22.76 0.91
C LEU A 412 21.87 22.47 2.42
N ASP A 413 22.76 23.17 3.12
CA ASP A 413 23.03 23.00 4.55
C ASP A 413 21.98 23.72 5.42
N GLY A 414 21.41 24.84 4.93
CA GLY A 414 20.53 25.72 5.70
C GLY A 414 19.05 25.36 5.71
N LEU A 415 18.60 24.43 4.84
CA LEU A 415 17.20 24.08 4.69
C LEU A 415 16.93 22.65 5.16
N GLU A 416 15.81 22.45 5.85
CA GLU A 416 15.36 21.10 6.17
C GLU A 416 15.14 20.33 4.84
N PRO A 417 15.68 19.09 4.69
CA PRO A 417 15.69 18.38 3.41
C PRO A 417 14.34 18.26 2.69
N PHE A 418 13.25 18.18 3.45
CA PHE A 418 11.89 18.07 2.91
C PHE A 418 11.31 19.41 2.43
N LEU A 419 11.89 20.54 2.84
CA LEU A 419 11.53 21.87 2.34
C LEU A 419 12.23 22.20 1.01
N PHE A 420 13.27 21.45 0.63
CA PHE A 420 14.01 21.65 -0.62
C PHE A 420 13.29 21.03 -1.84
N ILE A 421 12.10 21.54 -2.13
CA ILE A 421 11.23 21.07 -3.24
C ILE A 421 11.78 21.48 -4.62
N GLY A 422 12.61 22.54 -4.66
CA GLY A 422 13.12 23.11 -5.90
C GLY A 422 13.94 22.15 -6.75
N LEU A 423 14.84 21.37 -6.13
CA LEU A 423 15.70 20.44 -6.87
C LEU A 423 14.93 19.25 -7.47
N PRO A 424 14.04 18.57 -6.73
CA PRO A 424 13.10 17.62 -7.31
C PRO A 424 12.26 18.23 -8.45
N ALA A 425 11.84 19.49 -8.34
CA ALA A 425 11.09 20.17 -9.39
C ALA A 425 11.92 20.36 -10.67
N VAL A 426 13.22 20.66 -10.58
CA VAL A 426 14.12 20.70 -11.74
C VAL A 426 14.24 19.31 -12.40
N ALA A 427 14.40 18.25 -11.61
CA ALA A 427 14.49 16.89 -12.15
C ALA A 427 13.21 16.48 -12.88
N VAL A 428 12.05 16.80 -12.30
CA VAL A 428 10.74 16.61 -12.93
C VAL A 428 10.62 17.44 -14.21
N LEU A 429 11.01 18.71 -14.20
CA LEU A 429 10.97 19.57 -15.37
C LEU A 429 11.80 18.97 -16.52
N ARG A 430 13.04 18.58 -16.26
CA ARG A 430 13.92 17.96 -17.27
C ARG A 430 13.35 16.64 -17.81
N LEU A 431 12.73 15.83 -16.95
CA LEU A 431 12.01 14.62 -17.37
C LEU A 431 10.85 14.96 -18.31
N ILE A 432 10.04 15.96 -17.98
CA ILE A 432 8.89 16.38 -18.80
C ILE A 432 9.33 16.89 -20.16
N LEU A 433 10.32 17.79 -20.21
CA LEU A 433 10.84 18.35 -21.46
C LEU A 433 11.42 17.26 -22.37
N ARG A 434 12.19 16.32 -21.81
CA ARG A 434 12.69 15.16 -22.55
C ARG A 434 11.58 14.26 -23.09
N SER A 435 10.45 14.23 -22.39
CA SER A 435 9.31 13.36 -22.71
C SER A 435 8.28 14.04 -23.60
N GLU A 436 8.41 15.34 -23.90
CA GLU A 436 7.35 16.20 -24.47
C GLU A 436 6.66 15.57 -25.69
N LYS A 437 7.45 15.05 -26.64
CA LYS A 437 6.96 14.48 -27.90
C LYS A 437 6.80 12.95 -27.90
N LYS A 438 7.08 12.29 -26.78
CA LYS A 438 7.08 10.81 -26.67
C LYS A 438 5.76 10.29 -26.12
N GLU A 439 5.51 8.99 -26.16
CA GLU A 439 4.39 8.39 -25.42
C GLU A 439 4.80 8.17 -23.95
N GLY A 440 4.08 8.79 -23.00
CA GLY A 440 4.37 8.64 -21.57
C GLY A 440 5.54 9.49 -21.04
N LEU A 441 6.29 8.95 -20.07
CA LEU A 441 7.48 9.56 -19.45
C LEU A 441 8.72 8.75 -19.83
N PHE A 442 9.75 9.43 -20.32
CA PHE A 442 10.97 8.81 -20.84
C PHE A 442 12.17 9.21 -19.98
N PHE A 443 12.66 8.27 -19.20
CA PHE A 443 13.83 8.45 -18.35
C PHE A 443 15.11 8.19 -19.16
N SER A 444 16.26 8.70 -18.70
CA SER A 444 17.53 8.55 -19.44
C SER A 444 18.13 7.15 -19.34
N ASP A 445 17.64 6.31 -18.41
CA ASP A 445 18.10 4.93 -18.21
C ASP A 445 17.30 3.92 -19.06
N GLN A 446 16.80 4.35 -20.22
CA GLN A 446 15.92 3.58 -21.11
C GLN A 446 14.58 3.16 -20.49
N MET A 447 14.32 3.45 -19.21
CA MET A 447 13.00 3.25 -18.61
C MET A 447 11.99 4.19 -19.27
N GLN A 448 10.93 3.61 -19.82
CA GLN A 448 9.77 4.32 -20.31
C GLN A 448 8.56 3.94 -19.47
N VAL A 449 7.86 4.95 -18.94
CA VAL A 449 6.59 4.75 -18.24
C VAL A 449 5.48 5.25 -19.14
N THR A 450 4.72 4.33 -19.73
CA THR A 450 3.56 4.58 -20.60
C THR A 450 2.26 4.42 -19.83
N HIS A 451 1.12 4.63 -20.49
CA HIS A 451 -0.18 4.37 -19.87
C HIS A 451 -0.35 2.89 -19.48
N HIS A 452 0.26 1.98 -20.24
CA HIS A 452 0.08 0.53 -20.11
C HIS A 452 0.94 -0.11 -19.03
N ASN A 453 2.16 0.41 -18.79
CA ASN A 453 3.10 -0.19 -17.85
C ASN A 453 3.27 0.57 -16.54
N ARG A 454 2.55 1.69 -16.35
CA ARG A 454 2.66 2.51 -15.14
C ARG A 454 2.14 1.77 -13.89
N PRO A 455 2.59 2.16 -12.68
CA PRO A 455 2.00 1.68 -11.45
C PRO A 455 0.52 2.12 -11.33
N HIS A 456 -0.34 1.21 -10.85
CA HIS A 456 -1.75 1.47 -10.63
C HIS A 456 -2.08 1.45 -9.12
N ASN A 457 -2.33 2.65 -8.58
CA ASN A 457 -2.94 2.90 -7.28
C ASN A 457 -3.34 4.37 -7.21
N ALA A 458 -4.20 4.76 -6.26
CA ALA A 458 -4.74 6.13 -6.18
C ALA A 458 -3.65 7.22 -6.14
N PHE A 459 -2.53 6.96 -5.47
CA PHE A 459 -1.40 7.89 -5.41
C PHE A 459 -0.65 7.96 -6.76
N ALA A 460 -0.28 6.80 -7.33
CA ALA A 460 0.39 6.70 -8.63
C ALA A 460 -0.46 7.27 -9.77
N ASP A 461 -1.77 7.06 -9.73
CA ASP A 461 -2.73 7.66 -10.66
C ASP A 461 -2.68 9.19 -10.57
N ASN A 462 -2.71 9.77 -9.37
CA ASN A 462 -2.63 11.22 -9.21
C ASN A 462 -1.31 11.80 -9.77
N ILE A 463 -0.18 11.16 -9.44
CA ILE A 463 1.14 11.53 -9.98
C ILE A 463 1.14 11.46 -11.52
N TRP A 464 0.61 10.37 -12.09
CA TRP A 464 0.51 10.20 -13.53
C TRP A 464 -0.30 11.31 -14.21
N HIS A 465 -1.50 11.61 -13.69
CA HIS A 465 -2.35 12.67 -14.24
C HIS A 465 -1.66 14.03 -14.16
N SER A 466 -0.98 14.31 -13.05
CA SER A 466 -0.22 15.55 -12.85
C SER A 466 0.96 15.65 -13.82
N ALA A 467 1.68 14.55 -14.06
CA ALA A 467 2.77 14.47 -15.04
C ALA A 467 2.28 14.68 -16.47
N MET A 468 1.19 14.01 -16.87
CA MET A 468 0.59 14.19 -18.20
C MET A 468 0.04 15.62 -18.40
N LYS A 469 -0.55 16.23 -17.36
CA LYS A 469 -0.96 17.65 -17.41
C LYS A 469 0.24 18.58 -17.62
N THR A 470 1.31 18.39 -16.87
CA THR A 470 2.55 19.19 -16.98
C THR A 470 3.16 19.07 -18.37
N LYS A 471 3.17 17.86 -18.92
CA LYS A 471 3.64 17.58 -20.28
C LYS A 471 2.81 18.28 -21.36
N ARG A 472 1.48 18.33 -21.22
CA ARG A 472 0.62 19.09 -22.15
C ARG A 472 0.93 20.58 -22.11
N LEU A 473 1.18 21.14 -20.93
CA LEU A 473 1.59 22.54 -20.78
C LEU A 473 2.95 22.81 -21.42
N ALA A 474 3.92 21.89 -21.25
CA ALA A 474 5.22 21.98 -21.91
C ALA A 474 5.07 21.95 -23.44
N ALA A 475 4.24 21.05 -23.98
CA ALA A 475 3.95 20.98 -25.41
C ALA A 475 3.29 22.26 -25.95
N GLN A 476 2.42 22.91 -25.17
CA GLN A 476 1.81 24.20 -25.53
C GLN A 476 2.83 25.35 -25.53
N ALA A 477 3.84 25.28 -24.66
CA ALA A 477 4.94 26.23 -24.61
C ALA A 477 6.05 25.91 -25.62
N SER A 478 5.94 24.85 -26.42
CA SER A 478 6.97 24.44 -27.38
C SER A 478 7.00 25.36 -28.62
N PRO A 479 8.17 25.65 -29.21
CA PRO A 479 9.51 25.20 -28.80
C PRO A 479 10.02 25.98 -27.59
N ILE A 480 10.62 25.30 -26.61
CA ILE A 480 11.40 25.92 -25.54
C ILE A 480 12.85 26.05 -26.01
N LEU A 481 13.38 27.27 -26.01
CA LEU A 481 14.73 27.55 -26.49
C LEU A 481 15.77 27.27 -25.40
N ASP A 482 17.01 26.96 -25.79
CA ASP A 482 18.11 26.75 -24.83
C ASP A 482 18.34 28.00 -23.96
N SER A 483 18.17 29.20 -24.51
CA SER A 483 18.25 30.47 -23.77
C SER A 483 17.14 30.66 -22.73
N GLU A 484 16.07 29.87 -22.79
CA GLU A 484 14.96 29.89 -21.81
C GLU A 484 15.16 28.87 -20.68
N MET A 485 16.15 27.97 -20.80
CA MET A 485 16.38 26.91 -19.83
C MET A 485 16.82 27.44 -18.48
N ASP A 486 17.66 28.47 -18.46
CA ASP A 486 18.13 29.08 -17.21
C ASP A 486 16.94 29.71 -16.46
N PHE A 487 16.06 30.42 -17.18
CA PHE A 487 14.84 30.98 -16.61
C PHE A 487 13.97 29.89 -15.96
N LEU A 488 13.79 28.75 -16.63
CA LEU A 488 13.01 27.64 -16.12
C LEU A 488 13.65 26.99 -14.87
N ILE A 489 14.97 26.80 -14.88
CA ILE A 489 15.73 26.22 -13.76
C ILE A 489 15.65 27.12 -12.54
N TYR A 490 15.99 28.41 -12.67
CA TYR A 490 15.90 29.38 -11.56
C TYR A 490 14.48 29.48 -11.00
N SER A 491 13.47 29.50 -11.88
CA SER A 491 12.08 29.53 -11.46
C SER A 491 11.66 28.25 -10.72
N ALA A 492 12.16 27.08 -11.13
CA ALA A 492 11.86 25.80 -10.48
C ALA A 492 12.52 25.66 -9.11
N LEU A 493 13.71 26.24 -8.93
CA LEU A 493 14.44 26.22 -7.64
C LEU A 493 13.77 27.06 -6.54
N GLN A 494 12.89 28.01 -6.90
CA GLN A 494 12.14 28.88 -5.96
C GLN A 494 13.01 29.63 -4.93
N ARG A 495 14.20 30.11 -5.34
CA ARG A 495 15.07 30.87 -4.43
C ARG A 495 14.49 32.28 -4.20
N PRO A 496 14.17 32.67 -2.96
CA PRO A 496 13.48 33.94 -2.68
C PRO A 496 14.31 35.18 -3.03
N GLU A 497 15.64 35.06 -2.99
CA GLU A 497 16.56 36.19 -3.21
C GLU A 497 17.09 36.29 -4.65
N THR A 498 16.71 35.36 -5.53
CA THR A 498 17.26 35.30 -6.89
C THR A 498 16.15 35.45 -7.92
N GLU A 499 16.12 36.61 -8.60
CA GLU A 499 15.24 36.77 -9.74
C GLU A 499 15.71 35.90 -10.92
N PRO A 500 14.81 35.14 -11.57
CA PRO A 500 15.17 34.36 -12.73
C PRO A 500 15.68 35.27 -13.87
N PRO A 501 16.77 34.89 -14.56
CA PRO A 501 17.28 35.64 -15.70
C PRO A 501 16.18 35.76 -16.75
N SER A 502 15.81 36.99 -17.11
CA SER A 502 14.68 37.25 -18.00
C SER A 502 15.01 38.16 -19.17
N GLU A 503 16.29 38.49 -19.36
CA GLU A 503 16.77 39.25 -20.50
C GLU A 503 16.42 38.51 -21.81
N GLY A 504 15.80 39.23 -22.75
CA GLY A 504 15.37 38.66 -24.03
C GLY A 504 14.07 37.83 -24.00
N ILE A 505 13.47 37.56 -22.83
CA ILE A 505 12.21 36.79 -22.74
C ILE A 505 11.01 37.73 -22.57
N SER A 506 10.10 37.73 -23.55
CA SER A 506 8.88 38.55 -23.50
C SER A 506 8.02 38.22 -22.27
N SER A 507 7.24 39.19 -21.79
CA SER A 507 6.38 39.00 -20.61
C SER A 507 5.32 37.91 -20.82
N LEU A 508 4.74 37.84 -22.02
CA LEU A 508 3.81 36.79 -22.40
C LEU A 508 4.49 35.41 -22.34
N ARG A 509 5.69 35.31 -22.92
CA ARG A 509 6.46 34.07 -22.92
C ARG A 509 6.86 33.61 -21.52
N ARG A 510 7.28 34.54 -20.64
CA ARG A 510 7.53 34.26 -19.23
C ARG A 510 6.31 33.69 -18.52
N SER A 511 5.11 34.20 -18.81
CA SER A 511 3.86 33.69 -18.25
C SER A 511 3.60 32.24 -18.66
N GLU A 512 3.84 31.90 -19.93
CA GLU A 512 3.71 30.52 -20.43
C GLU A 512 4.71 29.58 -19.76
N LEU A 513 5.99 29.95 -19.71
CA LEU A 513 7.04 29.17 -19.06
C LEU A 513 6.77 28.97 -17.57
N LYS A 514 6.29 30.01 -16.86
CA LYS A 514 5.88 29.92 -15.45
C LYS A 514 4.74 28.91 -15.23
N LYS A 515 3.81 28.75 -16.18
CA LYS A 515 2.76 27.72 -16.05
C LYS A 515 3.36 26.31 -16.06
N VAL A 516 4.37 26.06 -16.90
CA VAL A 516 5.09 24.78 -16.96
C VAL A 516 5.82 24.53 -15.64
N VAL A 517 6.57 25.53 -15.16
CA VAL A 517 7.31 25.45 -13.90
C VAL A 517 6.38 25.21 -12.70
N SER A 518 5.30 25.96 -12.57
CA SER A 518 4.34 25.79 -11.49
C SER A 518 3.69 24.39 -11.50
N ALA A 519 3.44 23.82 -12.68
CA ALA A 519 2.92 22.47 -12.80
C ALA A 519 3.98 21.41 -12.41
N ALA A 520 5.24 21.60 -12.78
CA ALA A 520 6.35 20.74 -12.37
C ALA A 520 6.59 20.79 -10.85
N ILE A 521 6.53 21.97 -10.23
CA ILE A 521 6.61 22.16 -8.78
C ILE A 521 5.44 21.45 -8.10
N GLY A 522 4.21 21.64 -8.58
CA GLY A 522 3.03 20.95 -8.04
C GLY A 522 3.16 19.42 -8.08
N LEU A 523 3.74 18.89 -9.15
CA LEU A 523 4.05 17.46 -9.28
C LEU A 523 5.13 17.03 -8.28
N ALA A 524 6.21 17.80 -8.10
CA ALA A 524 7.25 17.52 -7.10
C ALA A 524 6.70 17.55 -5.67
N ILE A 525 5.85 18.53 -5.33
CA ILE A 525 5.13 18.61 -4.05
C ILE A 525 4.30 17.35 -3.83
N ASN A 526 3.50 16.94 -4.83
CA ASN A 526 2.67 15.75 -4.73
C ASN A 526 3.52 14.48 -4.54
N ALA A 527 4.65 14.37 -5.26
CA ALA A 527 5.59 13.25 -5.13
C ALA A 527 6.24 13.18 -3.73
N SER A 528 6.56 14.35 -3.16
CA SER A 528 7.21 14.47 -1.85
C SER A 528 6.38 13.95 -0.67
N ARG A 529 5.07 13.74 -0.88
CA ARG A 529 4.17 13.17 0.13
C ARG A 529 4.38 11.66 0.36
N SER A 530 5.10 10.98 -0.53
CA SER A 530 5.39 9.56 -0.36
C SER A 530 6.42 9.30 0.75
N ALA A 531 6.25 8.20 1.50
CA ALA A 531 7.19 7.81 2.57
C ALA A 531 8.61 7.63 2.04
N SER A 532 8.76 6.91 0.92
CA SER A 532 10.08 6.68 0.29
C SER A 532 10.80 7.96 -0.10
N PHE A 533 10.07 9.03 -0.49
CA PHE A 533 10.69 10.31 -0.77
C PHE A 533 11.26 10.95 0.50
N LYS A 534 10.49 10.96 1.59
CA LYS A 534 10.92 11.54 2.88
C LYS A 534 12.15 10.83 3.45
N GLU A 535 12.19 9.51 3.33
CA GLU A 535 13.32 8.68 3.78
C GLU A 535 14.58 8.92 2.94
N SER A 536 14.44 9.23 1.65
CA SER A 536 15.58 9.25 0.71
C SER A 536 16.07 10.65 0.34
N ILE A 537 15.27 11.71 0.49
CA ILE A 537 15.68 13.04 0.03
C ILE A 537 16.86 13.60 0.83
N GLY A 538 16.95 13.28 2.13
CA GLY A 538 18.08 13.67 2.97
C GLY A 538 19.41 13.12 2.46
N SER A 539 19.45 11.83 2.13
CA SER A 539 20.66 11.21 1.56
C SER A 539 20.99 11.76 0.18
N VAL A 540 19.98 12.08 -0.65
CA VAL A 540 20.20 12.74 -1.95
C VAL A 540 20.89 14.09 -1.79
N LEU A 541 20.46 14.94 -0.84
CA LEU A 541 21.09 16.25 -0.62
C LEU A 541 22.50 16.12 -0.04
N GLN A 542 22.70 15.18 0.88
CA GLN A 542 24.02 14.90 1.44
C GLN A 542 24.99 14.39 0.35
N ASP A 543 24.53 13.50 -0.54
CA ASP A 543 25.32 13.03 -1.68
C ASP A 543 25.73 14.20 -2.60
N VAL A 544 24.82 15.14 -2.86
CA VAL A 544 25.13 16.33 -3.68
C VAL A 544 26.25 17.15 -3.04
N LEU A 545 26.20 17.37 -1.73
CA LEU A 545 27.24 18.09 -0.98
C LEU A 545 28.59 17.36 -0.97
N LEU A 546 28.58 16.05 -0.72
CA LEU A 546 29.80 15.25 -0.67
C LEU A 546 30.47 15.16 -2.05
N GLN A 547 29.69 14.97 -3.11
CA GLN A 547 30.22 14.92 -4.47
C GLN A 547 30.73 16.29 -4.94
N SER A 548 30.06 17.38 -4.57
CA SER A 548 30.51 18.73 -4.96
C SER A 548 31.80 19.16 -4.25
N ARG A 549 32.06 18.63 -3.05
CA ARG A 549 33.34 18.80 -2.32
C ARG A 549 34.46 17.87 -2.83
N GLY A 550 34.15 16.94 -3.72
CA GLY A 550 35.10 15.92 -4.19
C GLY A 550 35.40 14.83 -3.15
N GLU A 551 34.56 14.71 -2.11
CA GLU A 551 34.71 13.72 -1.03
C GLU A 551 34.14 12.35 -1.42
N MET A 552 33.33 12.29 -2.48
CA MET A 552 32.74 11.06 -3.01
C MET A 552 33.08 10.88 -4.49
N PRO A 553 33.55 9.68 -4.92
CA PRO A 553 33.80 9.40 -6.33
C PRO A 553 32.50 9.40 -7.14
N ARG A 554 32.61 9.81 -8.41
CA ARG A 554 31.49 9.92 -9.36
C ARG A 554 30.92 8.58 -9.83
#